data_AF-A0A532DYB2-F1
#
_entry.id   AF-A0A532DYB2-F1
#
_cell.length_a   1.000
_cell.length_b   1.000
_cell.length_c   1.000
_cell.angle_alpha   90.00
_cell.angle_beta   90.00
_cell.angle_gamma   90.00
#
_symmetry.space_group_name_H-M   'P 1'
#
loop_
_entity.id
_entity.type
_entity.pdbx_description
1 polymer ?
#
loop_
_entity_poly.entity_id
_entity_poly.type
_entity_poly.pdbx_seq_one_letter_code
_entity_poly.pdbx_strand_id
1 'polypeptide(L)'
;MNILLVRPDGIGDEILSLPVASALRQLRPEARITFLSSAYAAPVLAHHPALDEIWTVDGTESFGRLVALFRKGIDAALFLKPFRRLMMAAWCARVPQRVATGYRWYGLFANHRVYEHRSDFTKHESEYNLGLLQGLGIEPGPVVPPRLVVTSEEQAWAEAAVASIQSPRV
;
A
#
# COMPACT_ATOMS: atom_id res chain seq x y z
N MET A 1 -10.58 12.86 -5.31
CA MET A 1 -10.77 11.76 -4.34
C MET A 1 -9.42 11.39 -3.76
N ASN A 2 -9.29 11.34 -2.44
CA ASN A 2 -8.06 11.04 -1.72
C ASN A 2 -8.10 9.59 -1.21
N ILE A 3 -7.26 8.74 -1.79
CA ILE A 3 -7.19 7.31 -1.52
C ILE A 3 -5.91 7.03 -0.75
N LEU A 4 -6.06 6.38 0.40
CA LEU A 4 -4.94 5.93 1.24
C LEU A 4 -4.79 4.41 1.14
N LEU A 5 -3.67 3.96 0.57
CA LEU A 5 -3.24 2.56 0.60
C LEU A 5 -2.56 2.29 1.93
N VAL A 6 -3.03 1.30 2.70
CA VAL A 6 -2.51 1.01 4.03
C VAL A 6 -1.80 -0.35 4.05
N ARG A 7 -0.46 -0.30 4.06
CA ARG A 7 0.41 -1.49 4.13
C ARG A 7 1.74 -1.21 4.84
N PRO A 8 1.77 -0.79 6.12
CA PRO A 8 3.03 -0.61 6.84
C PRO A 8 3.55 -1.94 7.39
N ASP A 9 4.14 -2.77 6.52
CA ASP A 9 4.78 -4.04 6.91
C ASP A 9 6.12 -4.26 6.20
N GLY A 10 6.37 -5.46 5.67
CA GLY A 10 7.68 -5.81 5.10
C GLY A 10 7.88 -5.20 3.72
N ILE A 11 9.14 -4.95 3.38
CA ILE A 11 9.54 -4.45 2.05
C ILE A 11 8.93 -5.26 0.89
N GLY A 12 8.90 -6.59 1.00
CA GLY A 12 8.31 -7.45 -0.03
C GLY A 12 6.79 -7.25 -0.18
N ASP A 13 6.07 -7.16 0.94
CA ASP A 13 4.63 -6.93 0.97
C ASP A 13 4.24 -5.58 0.34
N GLU A 14 5.04 -4.55 0.59
CA GLU A 14 4.85 -3.21 0.02
C GLU A 14 5.13 -3.18 -1.48
N ILE A 15 6.19 -3.84 -1.94
CA ILE A 15 6.48 -4.01 -3.38
C ILE A 15 5.32 -4.73 -4.07
N LEU A 16 4.82 -5.83 -3.48
CA LEU A 16 3.70 -6.60 -4.02
C LEU A 16 2.36 -5.84 -4.00
N SER A 17 2.32 -4.69 -3.34
CA SER A 17 1.17 -3.78 -3.27
C SER A 17 1.21 -2.67 -4.32
N LEU A 18 2.37 -2.39 -4.93
CA LEU A 18 2.53 -1.38 -5.99
C LEU A 18 1.59 -1.58 -7.20
N PRO A 19 1.27 -2.81 -7.65
CA PRO A 19 0.31 -3.00 -8.74
C PRO A 19 -1.05 -2.38 -8.45
N VAL A 20 -1.48 -2.32 -7.18
CA VAL A 20 -2.73 -1.65 -6.78
C VAL A 20 -2.67 -0.15 -7.04
N ALA A 21 -1.55 0.49 -6.69
CA ALA A 21 -1.35 1.91 -6.95
C ALA A 21 -1.38 2.19 -8.47
N SER A 22 -0.67 1.37 -9.26
CA SER A 22 -0.65 1.49 -10.71
C SER A 22 -2.04 1.34 -11.34
N ALA A 23 -2.81 0.33 -10.90
CA ALA A 23 -4.18 0.14 -11.36
C ALA A 23 -5.08 1.31 -10.96
N LEU A 24 -4.96 1.83 -9.74
CA LEU A 24 -5.70 3.01 -9.30
C LEU A 24 -5.37 4.24 -10.15
N ARG A 25 -4.09 4.49 -10.45
CA ARG A 25 -3.69 5.62 -11.29
C ARG A 25 -4.26 5.52 -12.70
N GLN A 26 -4.34 4.31 -13.26
CA GLN A 26 -4.94 4.10 -14.58
C GLN A 26 -6.47 4.28 -14.56
N LEU A 27 -7.15 3.72 -13.56
CA LEU A 27 -8.61 3.67 -13.48
C LEU A 27 -9.21 4.95 -12.86
N ARG A 28 -8.42 5.71 -12.11
CA ARG A 28 -8.76 6.99 -11.47
C ARG A 28 -7.59 7.99 -11.58
N PRO A 29 -7.28 8.51 -12.78
CA PRO A 29 -6.12 9.39 -13.00
C PRO A 29 -6.09 10.64 -12.11
N GLU A 30 -7.26 11.18 -11.76
CA GLU A 30 -7.40 12.37 -10.91
C GLU A 30 -7.43 12.07 -9.41
N ALA A 31 -7.38 10.81 -9.00
CA ALA A 31 -7.30 10.48 -7.57
C ALA A 31 -5.93 10.86 -7.03
N ARG A 32 -5.91 11.40 -5.81
CA ARG A 32 -4.70 11.52 -5.02
C ARG A 32 -4.47 10.19 -4.31
N ILE A 33 -3.33 9.56 -4.54
CA ILE A 33 -2.97 8.24 -4.02
C ILE A 33 -1.82 8.41 -3.04
N THR A 34 -2.12 8.22 -1.76
CA THR A 34 -1.14 8.22 -0.68
C THR A 34 -0.89 6.79 -0.22
N PHE A 35 0.37 6.43 0.02
CA PHE A 35 0.74 5.12 0.56
C PHE A 35 1.20 5.26 2.01
N LEU A 36 0.58 4.52 2.93
CA LEU A 36 0.99 4.42 4.33
C LEU A 36 1.87 3.18 4.51
N SER A 37 3.16 3.43 4.68
CA SER A 37 4.27 2.48 4.68
C SER A 37 4.95 2.38 6.05
N SER A 38 5.74 1.35 6.27
CA SER A 38 6.68 1.32 7.40
C SER A 38 7.86 2.24 7.10
N ALA A 39 8.40 2.92 8.13
CA ALA A 39 9.51 3.86 7.91
C ALA A 39 10.74 3.23 7.23
N TYR A 40 11.01 1.94 7.50
CA TYR A 40 12.10 1.19 6.88
C TYR A 40 11.85 0.84 5.41
N ALA A 41 10.62 0.48 5.03
CA ALA A 41 10.31 0.07 3.67
C ALA A 41 9.99 1.25 2.74
N ALA A 42 9.56 2.38 3.29
CA ALA A 42 9.17 3.58 2.53
C ALA A 42 10.10 3.99 1.37
N PRO A 43 11.44 3.87 1.46
CA PRO A 43 12.33 4.19 0.34
C PRO A 43 12.03 3.41 -0.94
N VAL A 44 11.51 2.16 -0.88
CA VAL A 44 11.20 1.40 -2.11
C VAL A 44 10.00 1.94 -2.88
N LEU A 45 9.18 2.77 -2.23
CA LEU A 45 8.01 3.40 -2.83
C LEU A 45 8.36 4.75 -3.47
N ALA A 46 9.57 5.26 -3.21
CA ALA A 46 10.01 6.56 -3.71
C ALA A 46 9.94 6.61 -5.23
N HIS A 47 9.63 7.80 -5.76
CA HIS A 47 9.56 8.07 -7.20
C HIS A 47 8.54 7.23 -7.99
N HIS A 48 7.71 6.42 -7.34
CA HIS A 48 6.71 5.63 -8.04
C HIS A 48 5.64 6.54 -8.67
N PRO A 49 5.43 6.51 -10.00
CA PRO A 49 4.62 7.50 -10.72
C PRO A 49 3.14 7.46 -10.37
N ALA A 50 2.67 6.36 -9.78
CA ALA A 50 1.29 6.24 -9.33
C ALA A 50 1.03 6.92 -7.97
N LEU A 51 2.07 7.14 -7.15
CA LEU A 51 1.93 7.66 -5.79
C LEU A 51 2.19 9.16 -5.76
N ASP A 52 1.28 9.90 -5.13
CA ASP A 52 1.45 11.35 -4.91
C ASP A 52 2.19 11.62 -3.60
N GLU A 53 1.96 10.78 -2.57
CA GLU A 53 2.58 10.92 -1.27
C GLU A 53 2.87 9.56 -0.62
N ILE A 54 3.90 9.55 0.21
CA ILE A 54 4.23 8.42 1.07
C ILE A 54 4.20 8.93 2.50
N TRP A 55 3.36 8.32 3.33
CA TRP A 55 3.30 8.54 4.76
C TRP A 55 3.91 7.33 5.46
N THR A 56 4.57 7.55 6.58
CA THR A 56 5.22 6.49 7.34
C THR A 56 4.64 6.36 8.74
N VAL A 57 4.63 5.13 9.23
CA VAL A 57 4.40 4.81 10.64
C VAL A 57 5.48 3.84 11.13
N ASP A 58 5.78 3.92 12.42
CA ASP A 58 6.72 3.07 13.13
C ASP A 58 6.02 2.04 14.05
N GLY A 59 4.70 2.16 14.22
CA GLY A 59 3.88 1.29 15.06
C GLY A 59 3.84 1.68 16.54
N THR A 60 4.64 2.69 16.94
CA THR A 60 4.71 3.25 18.29
C THR A 60 3.80 4.45 18.48
N GLU A 61 3.12 4.91 17.42
CA GLU A 61 2.27 6.09 17.49
C GLU A 61 1.13 5.92 18.49
N SER A 62 0.79 7.02 19.17
CA SER A 62 -0.43 7.07 19.97
C SER A 62 -1.66 6.88 19.08
N PHE A 63 -2.72 6.28 19.64
CA PHE A 63 -3.95 6.08 18.90
C PHE A 63 -4.56 7.39 18.39
N GLY A 64 -4.46 8.47 19.17
CA GLY A 64 -4.89 9.81 18.75
C GLY A 64 -4.14 10.32 17.52
N ARG A 65 -2.83 10.05 17.41
CA ARG A 65 -2.03 10.41 16.24
C ARG A 65 -2.45 9.61 15.00
N LEU A 66 -2.75 8.33 15.15
CA LEU A 66 -3.31 7.52 14.05
C LEU A 66 -4.67 8.06 13.59
N VAL A 67 -5.57 8.40 14.50
CA VAL A 67 -6.87 9.01 14.15
C VAL A 67 -6.67 10.36 13.45
N ALA A 68 -5.74 11.19 13.92
CA ALA A 68 -5.41 12.47 13.28
C ALA A 68 -4.85 12.28 11.85
N LEU A 69 -4.05 11.23 11.62
CA LEU A 69 -3.55 10.88 10.30
C LEU A 69 -4.69 10.61 9.30
N PHE A 70 -5.68 9.81 9.70
CA PHE A 70 -6.85 9.51 8.87
C PHE A 70 -7.81 10.70 8.70
N ARG A 71 -7.74 11.73 9.56
CA ARG A 71 -8.53 12.97 9.44
C ARG A 71 -7.99 13.97 8.43
N LYS A 72 -6.88 13.68 7.76
CA LYS A 72 -6.28 14.54 6.72
C LYS A 72 -7.06 14.52 5.39
N GLY A 73 -8.38 14.47 5.43
CA GLY A 73 -9.24 14.46 4.25
C GLY A 73 -9.13 13.20 3.40
N ILE A 74 -9.00 12.03 4.03
CA ILE A 74 -9.02 10.73 3.33
C ILE A 74 -10.47 10.35 3.01
N ASP A 75 -10.77 10.18 1.72
CA ASP A 75 -12.09 9.74 1.25
C ASP A 75 -12.24 8.22 1.30
N ALA A 76 -11.15 7.52 0.97
CA ALA A 76 -11.09 6.07 0.98
C ALA A 76 -9.79 5.54 1.59
N ALA A 77 -9.89 4.57 2.49
CA ALA A 77 -8.76 3.83 3.03
C ALA A 77 -8.85 2.36 2.59
N LEU A 78 -7.84 1.90 1.85
CA LEU A 78 -7.72 0.55 1.35
C LEU A 78 -6.70 -0.22 2.19
N PHE A 79 -7.19 -1.08 3.07
CA PHE A 79 -6.36 -1.91 3.95
C PHE A 79 -5.94 -3.19 3.22
N LEU A 80 -4.80 -3.10 2.52
CA LEU A 80 -4.21 -4.25 1.82
C LEU A 80 -3.86 -5.39 2.77
N LYS A 81 -3.62 -5.05 4.04
CA LYS A 81 -3.61 -5.97 5.17
C LYS A 81 -4.50 -5.42 6.28
N PRO A 82 -5.33 -6.26 6.90
CA PRO A 82 -6.24 -5.78 7.93
C PRO A 82 -5.45 -5.57 9.24
N PHE A 83 -5.01 -4.33 9.49
CA PHE A 83 -4.36 -3.92 10.73
C PHE A 83 -5.38 -3.36 11.73
N ARG A 84 -5.65 -4.10 12.80
CA ARG A 84 -6.70 -3.74 13.79
C ARG A 84 -6.61 -2.29 14.28
N ARG A 85 -5.42 -1.82 14.68
CA ARG A 85 -5.22 -0.45 15.21
C ARG A 85 -5.51 0.62 14.15
N LEU A 86 -5.06 0.43 12.92
CA LEU A 86 -5.25 1.38 11.82
C LEU A 86 -6.70 1.38 11.32
N MET A 87 -7.33 0.21 11.22
CA MET A 87 -8.76 0.11 10.85
C MET A 87 -9.65 0.79 11.89
N MET A 88 -9.38 0.58 13.17
CA MET A 88 -10.09 1.26 14.26
C MET A 88 -9.86 2.78 14.21
N ALA A 89 -8.63 3.23 13.93
CA ALA A 89 -8.32 4.65 13.80
C ALA A 89 -9.07 5.29 12.62
N ALA A 90 -9.12 4.64 11.46
CA ALA A 90 -9.88 5.11 10.30
C ALA A 90 -11.40 5.15 10.56
N TRP A 91 -11.92 4.16 11.30
CA TRP A 91 -13.31 4.15 11.74
C TRP A 91 -13.61 5.32 12.69
N CYS A 92 -12.77 5.57 13.70
CA CYS A 92 -12.89 6.73 14.60
C CYS A 92 -12.72 8.07 13.88
N ALA A 93 -11.90 8.11 12.82
CA ALA A 93 -11.74 9.27 11.95
C ALA A 93 -12.94 9.47 10.99
N ARG A 94 -13.88 8.53 10.94
CA ARG A 94 -15.06 8.54 10.04
C ARG A 94 -14.69 8.61 8.56
N VAL A 95 -13.59 7.96 8.16
CA VAL A 95 -13.21 7.84 6.74
C VAL A 95 -14.37 7.22 5.96
N PRO A 96 -14.94 7.86 4.91
CA PRO A 96 -16.17 7.39 4.27
C PRO A 96 -16.11 5.97 3.73
N GLN A 97 -15.08 5.65 2.95
CA GLN A 97 -14.88 4.30 2.41
C GLN A 97 -13.71 3.62 3.12
N ARG A 98 -13.97 2.50 3.79
CA ARG A 98 -12.96 1.70 4.48
C ARG A 98 -13.06 0.30 3.93
N VAL A 99 -12.10 -0.06 3.10
CA VAL A 99 -12.07 -1.31 2.36
C VAL A 99 -11.05 -2.25 2.98
N ALA A 100 -11.45 -3.48 3.29
CA ALA A 100 -10.54 -4.50 3.82
C ALA A 100 -11.03 -5.92 3.46
N THR A 101 -10.17 -6.91 3.70
CA THR A 101 -10.60 -8.31 3.67
C THR A 101 -11.58 -8.61 4.82
N GLY A 102 -12.64 -9.37 4.53
CA GLY A 102 -13.72 -9.63 5.48
C GLY A 102 -13.52 -10.82 6.44
N TYR A 103 -12.37 -11.51 6.38
CA TYR A 103 -12.15 -12.78 7.08
C TYR A 103 -11.91 -12.68 8.60
N ARG A 104 -11.57 -11.50 9.11
CA ARG A 104 -11.26 -11.30 10.54
C ARG A 104 -12.40 -10.56 11.23
N TRP A 105 -12.64 -10.83 12.52
CA TRP A 105 -13.74 -10.20 13.28
C TRP A 105 -13.66 -8.66 13.27
N TYR A 106 -12.45 -8.09 13.29
CA TYR A 106 -12.25 -6.63 13.22
C TYR A 106 -12.40 -6.06 11.80
N GLY A 107 -12.73 -6.92 10.81
CA GLY A 107 -13.24 -6.50 9.51
C GLY A 107 -14.52 -5.66 9.64
N LEU A 108 -15.23 -5.71 10.77
CA LEU A 108 -16.36 -4.83 11.10
C LEU A 108 -16.02 -3.34 11.07
N PHE A 109 -14.74 -2.96 11.24
CA PHE A 109 -14.31 -1.57 11.11
C PHE A 109 -14.29 -1.10 9.64
N ALA A 110 -14.27 -2.03 8.67
CA ALA A 110 -14.45 -1.75 7.25
C ALA A 110 -15.94 -1.82 6.88
N ASN A 111 -16.42 -0.83 6.12
CA ASN A 111 -17.78 -0.86 5.56
C ASN A 111 -17.83 -1.52 4.17
N HIS A 112 -16.70 -1.63 3.48
CA HIS A 112 -16.57 -2.36 2.22
C HIS A 112 -15.68 -3.58 2.45
N ARG A 113 -16.28 -4.77 2.48
CA ARG A 113 -15.57 -6.02 2.81
C ARG A 113 -15.49 -6.88 1.56
N VAL A 114 -14.26 -7.23 1.17
CA VAL A 114 -13.99 -8.13 0.04
C VAL A 114 -13.67 -9.51 0.58
N TYR A 115 -14.35 -10.52 0.04
CA TYR A 115 -14.26 -11.91 0.47
C TYR A 115 -13.70 -12.75 -0.68
N GLU A 116 -12.40 -12.60 -0.97
CA GLU A 116 -11.68 -13.49 -1.88
C GLU A 116 -10.98 -14.60 -1.10
N HIS A 117 -11.40 -15.85 -1.32
CA HIS A 117 -10.83 -17.01 -0.62
C HIS A 117 -9.38 -17.21 -1.06
N ARG A 118 -8.44 -17.12 -0.10
CA ARG A 118 -7.00 -17.39 -0.29
C ARG A 118 -6.66 -18.89 -0.24
N SER A 119 -7.65 -19.78 -0.16
CA SER A 119 -7.47 -21.20 0.18
C SER A 119 -6.98 -22.08 -0.96
N ASP A 120 -7.16 -21.66 -2.21
CA ASP A 120 -6.86 -22.53 -3.35
C ASP A 120 -5.42 -22.34 -3.88
N PHE A 121 -4.64 -21.43 -3.30
CA PHE A 121 -3.28 -21.05 -3.78
C PHE A 121 -3.20 -20.73 -5.28
N THR A 122 -4.34 -20.43 -5.90
CA THR A 122 -4.48 -20.27 -7.36
C THR A 122 -4.00 -18.91 -7.86
N LYS A 123 -3.78 -17.94 -6.97
CA LYS A 123 -3.47 -16.54 -7.33
C LYS A 123 -2.24 -16.00 -6.60
N HIS A 124 -1.47 -15.15 -7.27
CA HIS A 124 -0.34 -14.44 -6.66
C HIS A 124 -0.82 -13.39 -5.63
N GLU A 125 0.00 -12.99 -4.65
CA GLU A 125 -0.42 -12.00 -3.64
C GLU A 125 -0.86 -10.66 -4.25
N SER A 126 -0.19 -10.24 -5.34
CA SER A 126 -0.55 -9.04 -6.09
C SER A 126 -1.95 -9.10 -6.71
N GLU A 127 -2.44 -10.29 -7.10
CA GLU A 127 -3.81 -10.49 -7.56
C GLU A 127 -4.81 -10.31 -6.43
N TYR A 128 -4.54 -10.87 -5.25
CA TYR A 128 -5.39 -10.66 -4.08
C TYR A 128 -5.44 -9.20 -3.65
N ASN A 129 -4.31 -8.50 -3.73
CA ASN A 129 -4.26 -7.06 -3.43
C ASN A 129 -5.06 -6.24 -4.45
N LEU A 130 -5.01 -6.60 -5.73
CA LEU A 130 -5.81 -5.96 -6.77
C LEU A 130 -7.31 -6.25 -6.63
N GLY A 131 -7.69 -7.47 -6.22
CA GLY A 131 -9.07 -7.83 -5.92
C GLY A 131 -9.75 -6.91 -4.91
N LEU A 132 -8.98 -6.32 -3.97
CA LEU A 132 -9.52 -5.36 -3.00
C LEU A 132 -10.07 -4.08 -3.64
N LEU A 133 -9.69 -3.75 -4.88
CA LEU A 133 -10.25 -2.62 -5.63
C LEU A 133 -11.76 -2.77 -5.88
N GLN A 134 -12.28 -3.99 -5.92
CA GLN A 134 -13.73 -4.23 -6.01
C GLN A 134 -14.49 -3.58 -4.85
N GLY A 135 -13.87 -3.45 -3.68
CA GLY A 135 -14.45 -2.76 -2.53
C GLY A 135 -14.66 -1.25 -2.75
N LEU A 136 -13.97 -0.66 -3.73
CA LEU A 136 -14.18 0.72 -4.21
C LEU A 136 -15.13 0.80 -5.42
N GLY A 137 -15.74 -0.33 -5.83
CA GLY A 137 -16.52 -0.43 -7.07
C GLY A 137 -15.65 -0.34 -8.33
N ILE A 138 -14.39 -0.78 -8.24
CA ILE A 138 -13.43 -0.77 -9.34
C ILE A 138 -13.14 -2.21 -9.73
N GLU A 139 -13.43 -2.58 -10.97
CA GLU A 139 -13.04 -3.87 -11.52
C GLU A 139 -11.53 -3.88 -11.78
N PRO A 140 -10.76 -4.79 -11.15
CA PRO A 140 -9.33 -4.85 -11.34
C PRO A 140 -9.00 -5.38 -12.75
N GLY A 141 -8.09 -4.68 -13.43
CA GLY A 141 -7.48 -5.18 -14.67
C GLY A 141 -6.47 -6.32 -14.40
N PRO A 142 -5.79 -6.80 -15.45
CA PRO A 142 -4.72 -7.79 -15.29
C PRO A 142 -3.59 -7.26 -14.39
N VAL A 143 -2.97 -8.15 -13.63
CA VAL A 143 -1.86 -7.78 -12.75
C VAL A 143 -0.65 -7.40 -13.58
N VAL A 144 -0.16 -6.19 -13.34
CA VAL A 144 1.13 -5.76 -13.86
C VAL A 144 2.20 -6.07 -12.82
N PRO A 145 3.38 -6.59 -13.22
CA PRO A 145 4.48 -6.78 -12.30
C PRO A 145 4.84 -5.49 -11.55
N PRO A 146 5.24 -5.59 -10.27
CA PRO A 146 5.69 -4.42 -9.52
C PRO A 146 6.93 -3.81 -10.17
N ARG A 147 7.01 -2.48 -10.17
CA ARG A 147 8.13 -1.73 -10.73
C ARG A 147 8.69 -0.78 -9.69
N LEU A 148 10.00 -0.85 -9.50
CA LEU A 148 10.75 0.14 -8.73
C LEU A 148 11.25 1.23 -9.69
N VAL A 149 11.29 2.46 -9.20
CA VAL A 149 11.84 3.59 -9.95
C VAL A 149 13.09 4.04 -9.22
N VAL A 150 14.23 3.88 -9.88
CA VAL A 150 15.54 4.27 -9.37
C VAL A 150 15.98 5.51 -10.13
N THR A 151 16.49 6.49 -9.40
CA THR A 151 17.03 7.73 -9.98
C THR A 151 18.43 7.50 -10.56
N SER A 152 18.86 8.38 -11.45
CA SER A 152 20.23 8.35 -11.98
C SER A 152 21.28 8.56 -10.88
N GLU A 153 20.95 9.29 -9.82
CA GLU A 153 21.83 9.50 -8.67
C GLU A 153 22.00 8.21 -7.85
N GLU A 154 20.91 7.52 -7.52
CA GLU A 154 20.95 6.23 -6.83
C GLU A 154 21.71 5.18 -7.66
N GLN A 155 21.52 5.20 -8.98
CA GLN A 155 22.25 4.32 -9.88
C GLN A 155 23.76 4.63 -9.89
N ALA A 156 24.15 5.90 -9.98
CA ALA A 156 25.55 6.30 -9.93
C ALA A 156 26.20 5.96 -8.57
N TRP A 157 25.46 6.15 -7.47
CA TRP A 157 25.89 5.73 -6.14
C TRP A 157 26.12 4.22 -6.08
N ALA A 158 25.18 3.42 -6.60
CA ALA A 158 25.28 1.97 -6.62
C ALA A 158 26.46 1.49 -7.47
N GLU A 159 26.69 2.10 -8.64
CA GLU A 159 27.84 1.79 -9.49
C GLU A 159 29.17 2.07 -8.79
N ALA A 160 29.29 3.22 -8.10
CA ALA A 160 30.47 3.56 -7.31
C ALA A 160 30.67 2.60 -6.12
N ALA A 161 29.59 2.23 -5.43
CA ALA A 161 29.62 1.28 -4.33
C ALA A 161 30.07 -0.11 -4.82
N VAL A 162 29.49 -0.61 -5.91
CA VAL A 162 29.84 -1.92 -6.49
C VAL A 162 31.29 -1.94 -6.98
N ALA A 163 31.77 -0.86 -7.62
CA ALA A 163 33.17 -0.76 -8.05
C ALA A 163 34.17 -0.80 -6.89
N SER A 164 33.74 -0.41 -5.68
CA SER A 164 34.58 -0.47 -4.46
C SER A 164 34.62 -1.87 -3.81
N ILE A 165 33.72 -2.77 -4.20
CA ILE A 165 33.69 -4.15 -3.69
C ILE A 165 34.72 -4.96 -4.47
N GLN A 166 35.68 -5.58 -3.77
CA GLN A 166 36.59 -6.54 -4.39
C GLN A 166 35.77 -7.66 -5.03
N SER A 167 35.94 -7.88 -6.33
CA SER A 167 35.27 -8.97 -7.03
C SER A 167 35.56 -10.28 -6.31
N PRO A 168 34.55 -11.14 -6.08
CA PRO A 168 34.80 -12.44 -5.48
C PRO A 168 35.86 -13.16 -6.32
N ARG A 169 36.92 -13.66 -5.66
CA ARG A 169 37.89 -14.54 -6.31
C ARG A 169 37.11 -15.79 -6.76
N VAL A 170 36.86 -15.89 -8.06
CA VAL A 170 36.33 -17.10 -8.71
C VAL A 170 37.40 -18.18 -8.68
#